data_AF-A0A7J9Q6X0-F1
#
_entry.id   AF-A0A7J9Q6X0-F1
#
_cell.length_a   1.000
_cell.length_b   1.000
_cell.length_c   1.000
_cell.angle_alpha   90.00
_cell.angle_beta   90.00
_cell.angle_gamma   90.00
#
_symmetry.space_group_name_H-M   'P 1'
#
loop_
_entity.id
_entity.type
_entity.pdbx_description
1 polymer ?
#
loop_
_entity_poly.entity_id
_entity_poly.type
_entity_poly.pdbx_seq_one_letter_code
_entity_poly.pdbx_strand_id
1 'polypeptide(L)'
;TQISTRFAREIACKYANIDCNKYDFFYTIRAESSIIGGPSAGAAISALTIAMLDNLNLDEDITITGTINSGGIVGPIGGLKEKIDAASEIKIKKVLIPTGTRFSKEMDNKTIDLIEYGDEKNIKVVEVSDLDDVLYEFTGKKKEIRNESLEISDEYSGIMKILAERLCNKSYALKEEFEKLKAGELDENLIKIEENADNLTKKGEIAFNKNTLYSAASFCFGANTKYKQLIFLVQGMKKKDVADKIKSTRDEIKDFDSGLPFKYETITDLQTYAIVKERLIESEDYLELSEEQLGKGEINESISSLAYAIERFYSAKAWSEFFNNKGKKFDFNKEVLKSSCITKILEAEERYQYVMLFFPDFLADTKKEIDLAYSDMENEDYDLCLFKASKAKAESDIILSTLGVEEEHVDNLLNKKLEIVGRNIVETSRKGLFPIIGYSYYEYAK
;
A
#
# COMPACT_ATOMS: atom_id res chain seq x y z
N THR A 1 -14.18 8.16 15.76
CA THR A 1 -15.45 7.49 16.13
C THR A 1 -16.49 7.48 15.02
N GLN A 2 -17.06 8.61 14.56
CA GLN A 2 -18.08 8.58 13.49
C GLN A 2 -17.58 8.03 12.14
N ILE A 3 -16.33 8.31 11.78
CA ILE A 3 -15.70 7.74 10.58
C ILE A 3 -15.46 6.24 10.81
N SER A 4 -14.83 5.90 11.93
CA SER A 4 -14.62 4.50 12.36
C SER A 4 -15.89 3.64 12.33
N THR A 5 -17.06 4.16 12.76
CA THR A 5 -18.32 3.40 12.71
C THR A 5 -18.80 3.16 11.29
N ARG A 6 -18.73 4.18 10.41
CA ARG A 6 -19.06 4.02 8.98
C ARG A 6 -18.14 3.02 8.31
N PHE A 7 -16.86 3.07 8.63
CA PHE A 7 -15.89 2.16 8.06
C PHE A 7 -16.09 0.72 8.55
N ALA A 8 -16.22 0.53 9.86
CA ALA A 8 -16.53 -0.77 10.46
C ALA A 8 -17.81 -1.41 9.88
N ARG A 9 -18.85 -0.60 9.62
CA ARG A 9 -20.07 -1.04 8.92
C ARG A 9 -19.73 -1.63 7.55
N GLU A 10 -18.99 -0.90 6.71
CA GLU A 10 -18.61 -1.36 5.37
C GLU A 10 -17.83 -2.68 5.43
N ILE A 11 -16.87 -2.79 6.36
CA ILE A 11 -16.09 -4.03 6.54
C ILE A 11 -16.98 -5.18 6.97
N ALA A 12 -17.90 -4.95 7.90
CA ALA A 12 -18.84 -5.96 8.39
C ALA A 12 -19.79 -6.46 7.29
N CYS A 13 -20.40 -5.56 6.51
CA CYS A 13 -21.26 -5.95 5.39
C CYS A 13 -20.47 -6.74 4.33
N LYS A 14 -19.27 -6.28 3.99
CA LYS A 14 -18.39 -6.98 3.04
C LYS A 14 -18.04 -8.38 3.55
N TYR A 15 -17.75 -8.51 4.84
CA TYR A 15 -17.45 -9.78 5.49
C TYR A 15 -18.65 -10.75 5.45
N ALA A 16 -19.85 -10.25 5.76
CA ALA A 16 -21.10 -11.00 5.73
C ALA A 16 -21.65 -11.22 4.30
N ASN A 17 -21.02 -10.61 3.28
CA ASN A 17 -21.48 -10.60 1.88
C ASN A 17 -22.92 -10.06 1.74
N ILE A 18 -23.22 -8.98 2.48
CA ILE A 18 -24.51 -8.29 2.51
C ILE A 18 -24.36 -6.89 1.90
N ASP A 19 -25.38 -6.42 1.18
CA ASP A 19 -25.46 -5.05 0.72
C ASP A 19 -25.86 -4.11 1.87
N CYS A 20 -24.91 -3.31 2.34
CA CYS A 20 -25.10 -2.33 3.41
C CYS A 20 -26.25 -1.35 3.13
N ASN A 21 -26.53 -1.03 1.87
CA ASN A 21 -27.51 0.02 1.52
C ASN A 21 -28.96 -0.41 1.77
N LYS A 22 -29.19 -1.70 2.11
CA LYS A 22 -30.52 -2.23 2.42
C LYS A 22 -30.90 -2.10 3.89
N TYR A 23 -30.00 -1.58 4.73
CA TYR A 23 -30.16 -1.53 6.18
C TYR A 23 -29.74 -0.19 6.76
N ASP A 24 -30.44 0.22 7.82
CA ASP A 24 -30.03 1.33 8.66
C ASP A 24 -29.29 0.79 9.90
N PHE A 25 -28.12 1.35 10.17
CA PHE A 25 -27.27 0.92 11.28
C PHE A 25 -27.27 1.98 12.38
N PHE A 26 -27.79 1.62 13.55
CA PHE A 26 -27.83 2.48 14.72
C PHE A 26 -26.81 2.02 15.77
N TYR A 27 -25.73 2.79 15.91
CA TYR A 27 -24.70 2.53 16.92
C TYR A 27 -24.97 3.38 18.17
N THR A 28 -25.13 2.74 19.32
CA THR A 28 -25.23 3.41 20.62
C THR A 28 -23.96 3.17 21.41
N ILE A 29 -23.20 4.23 21.67
CA ILE A 29 -22.00 4.16 22.50
C ILE A 29 -22.34 4.75 23.87
N ARG A 30 -22.16 3.95 24.92
CA ARG A 30 -22.34 4.38 26.31
C ARG A 30 -20.96 4.64 26.91
N ALA A 31 -20.69 5.88 27.28
CA ALA A 31 -19.44 6.26 27.95
C ALA A 31 -19.74 7.36 28.97
N GLU A 32 -18.92 7.43 30.03
CA GLU A 32 -18.99 8.52 31.00
C GLU A 32 -18.34 9.81 30.47
N SER A 33 -17.44 9.69 29.49
CA SER A 33 -16.83 10.83 28.79
C SER A 33 -17.79 11.45 27.77
N SER A 34 -17.79 12.77 27.69
CA SER A 34 -18.50 13.54 26.67
C SER A 34 -17.82 13.47 25.29
N ILE A 35 -16.53 13.10 25.24
CA ILE A 35 -15.74 13.02 24.00
C ILE A 35 -15.21 11.60 23.83
N ILE A 36 -15.55 10.99 22.69
CA ILE A 36 -15.07 9.68 22.26
C ILE A 36 -14.39 9.88 20.91
N GLY A 37 -13.08 9.59 20.83
CA GLY A 37 -12.26 9.82 19.65
C GLY A 37 -11.47 8.59 19.21
N GLY A 38 -10.95 8.63 17.99
CA GLY A 38 -10.03 7.63 17.46
C GLY A 38 -10.67 6.44 16.72
N PRO A 39 -9.82 5.61 16.06
CA PRO A 39 -10.20 4.41 15.31
C PRO A 39 -10.21 3.13 16.16
N SER A 40 -9.92 3.21 17.46
CA SER A 40 -9.58 2.06 18.31
C SER A 40 -10.72 1.08 18.60
N ALA A 41 -11.96 1.48 18.32
CA ALA A 41 -13.14 0.64 18.43
C ALA A 41 -13.52 -0.04 17.11
N GLY A 42 -12.75 0.16 16.03
CA GLY A 42 -13.09 -0.32 14.69
C GLY A 42 -13.32 -1.84 14.64
N ALA A 43 -12.44 -2.63 15.28
CA ALA A 43 -12.59 -4.08 15.35
C ALA A 43 -13.83 -4.49 16.16
N ALA A 44 -14.07 -3.84 17.31
CA ALA A 44 -15.23 -4.10 18.16
C ALA A 44 -16.55 -3.82 17.44
N ILE A 45 -16.66 -2.66 16.77
CA ILE A 45 -17.85 -2.26 16.03
C ILE A 45 -18.10 -3.20 14.85
N SER A 46 -17.03 -3.64 14.17
CA SER A 46 -17.14 -4.59 13.06
C SER A 46 -17.68 -5.93 13.54
N ALA A 47 -17.10 -6.49 14.62
CA ALA A 47 -17.55 -7.75 15.20
C ALA A 47 -19.02 -7.68 15.68
N LEU A 48 -19.40 -6.59 16.35
CA LEU A 48 -20.79 -6.36 16.77
C LEU A 48 -21.75 -6.28 15.58
N THR A 49 -21.35 -5.60 14.51
CA THR A 49 -22.16 -5.46 13.29
C THR A 49 -22.34 -6.82 12.61
N ILE A 50 -21.27 -7.61 12.49
CA ILE A 50 -21.33 -8.97 11.92
C ILE A 50 -22.23 -9.86 12.77
N ALA A 51 -22.08 -9.80 14.10
CA ALA A 51 -22.91 -10.58 15.01
C ALA A 51 -24.40 -10.27 14.85
N MET A 52 -24.76 -8.99 14.67
CA MET A 52 -26.14 -8.60 14.39
C MET A 52 -26.64 -9.09 13.02
N LEU A 53 -25.82 -9.00 11.98
CA LEU A 53 -26.18 -9.41 10.62
C LEU A 53 -26.33 -10.94 10.49
N ASP A 54 -25.45 -11.69 11.14
CA ASP A 54 -25.39 -13.16 11.08
C ASP A 54 -26.12 -13.84 12.25
N ASN A 55 -26.79 -13.05 13.11
CA ASN A 55 -27.49 -13.51 14.31
C ASN A 55 -26.60 -14.39 15.23
N LEU A 56 -25.39 -13.90 15.51
CA LEU A 56 -24.41 -14.54 16.40
C LEU A 56 -24.53 -13.99 17.81
N ASN A 57 -24.42 -14.88 18.80
CA ASN A 57 -24.25 -14.48 20.20
C ASN A 57 -22.75 -14.31 20.48
N LEU A 58 -22.36 -13.15 21.00
CA LEU A 58 -21.00 -12.86 21.43
C LEU A 58 -20.86 -13.10 22.93
N ASP A 59 -19.74 -13.67 23.37
CA ASP A 59 -19.42 -13.81 24.79
C ASP A 59 -19.15 -12.44 25.43
N GLU A 60 -20.00 -12.05 26.38
CA GLU A 60 -19.94 -10.76 27.09
C GLU A 60 -18.75 -10.67 28.08
N ASP A 61 -18.11 -11.80 28.40
CA ASP A 61 -16.90 -11.84 29.23
C ASP A 61 -15.61 -11.57 28.42
N ILE A 62 -15.75 -11.27 27.13
CA ILE A 62 -14.65 -10.99 26.20
C ILE A 62 -14.77 -9.54 25.71
N THR A 63 -13.64 -8.84 25.62
CA THR A 63 -13.59 -7.51 25.00
C THR A 63 -12.47 -7.43 23.97
N ILE A 64 -12.52 -6.41 23.10
CA ILE A 64 -11.51 -6.19 22.06
C ILE A 64 -11.18 -4.71 21.92
N THR A 65 -9.91 -4.42 21.66
CA THR A 65 -9.44 -3.11 21.19
C THR A 65 -8.61 -3.28 19.93
N GLY A 66 -8.77 -2.38 18.97
CA GLY A 66 -8.02 -2.43 17.72
C GLY A 66 -8.70 -1.63 16.61
N THR A 67 -7.88 -1.08 15.71
CA THR A 67 -8.40 -0.53 14.45
C THR A 67 -8.85 -1.67 13.54
N ILE A 68 -9.62 -1.37 12.49
CA ILE A 68 -9.99 -2.34 11.45
C ILE A 68 -9.67 -1.76 10.09
N ASN A 69 -9.18 -2.54 9.12
CA ASN A 69 -8.90 -2.06 7.75
C ASN A 69 -9.78 -2.74 6.68
N SER A 70 -9.63 -2.31 5.42
CA SER A 70 -10.40 -2.79 4.26
C SER A 70 -10.27 -4.29 3.93
N GLY A 71 -9.26 -4.95 4.51
CA GLY A 71 -9.03 -6.40 4.41
C GLY A 71 -9.46 -7.17 5.66
N GLY A 72 -10.17 -6.53 6.61
CA GLY A 72 -10.58 -7.14 7.85
C GLY A 72 -9.46 -7.32 8.88
N ILE A 73 -8.29 -6.69 8.68
CA ILE A 73 -7.12 -6.83 9.56
C ILE A 73 -7.30 -5.92 10.78
N VAL A 74 -7.08 -6.49 11.96
CA VAL A 74 -7.05 -5.78 13.23
C VAL A 74 -5.69 -5.08 13.37
N GLY A 75 -5.70 -3.75 13.42
CA GLY A 75 -4.48 -2.95 13.49
C GLY A 75 -4.18 -2.42 14.88
N PRO A 76 -2.90 -2.08 15.16
CA PRO A 76 -2.42 -1.67 16.47
C PRO A 76 -3.04 -0.37 16.96
N ILE A 77 -3.04 -0.19 18.28
CA ILE A 77 -3.52 1.00 18.97
C ILE A 77 -2.65 1.31 20.19
N GLY A 78 -2.69 2.55 20.66
CA GLY A 78 -2.03 2.97 21.89
C GLY A 78 -2.84 2.66 23.15
N GLY A 79 -2.17 2.72 24.29
CA GLY A 79 -2.78 2.60 25.62
C GLY A 79 -3.36 1.22 25.92
N LEU A 80 -2.64 0.17 25.53
CA LEU A 80 -3.11 -1.22 25.71
C LEU A 80 -3.16 -1.63 27.18
N LYS A 81 -2.13 -1.26 27.95
CA LYS A 81 -2.03 -1.54 29.38
C LYS A 81 -3.21 -0.94 30.14
N GLU A 82 -3.53 0.33 29.90
CA GLU A 82 -4.66 1.02 30.55
C GLU A 82 -6.00 0.39 30.18
N LYS A 83 -6.14 -0.12 28.95
CA LYS A 83 -7.35 -0.83 28.52
C LYS A 83 -7.49 -2.19 29.18
N ILE A 84 -6.37 -2.90 29.41
CA ILE A 84 -6.36 -4.16 30.18
C ILE A 84 -6.72 -3.89 31.64
N ASP A 85 -6.16 -2.82 32.24
CA ASP A 85 -6.51 -2.37 33.58
C ASP A 85 -8.03 -2.10 33.70
N ALA A 86 -8.59 -1.30 32.78
CA ALA A 86 -10.02 -0.99 32.75
C ALA A 86 -10.89 -2.25 32.58
N ALA A 87 -10.47 -3.20 31.72
CA ALA A 87 -11.19 -4.47 31.53
C ALA A 87 -11.17 -5.34 32.80
N SER A 88 -10.05 -5.39 33.52
CA SER A 88 -9.92 -6.10 34.78
C SER A 88 -10.82 -5.49 35.87
N GLU A 89 -10.90 -4.16 35.97
CA GLU A 89 -11.75 -3.46 36.95
C GLU A 89 -13.25 -3.83 36.82
N ILE A 90 -13.72 -4.02 35.58
CA ILE A 90 -15.11 -4.45 35.31
C ILE A 90 -15.27 -5.97 35.23
N LYS A 91 -14.23 -6.75 35.60
CA LYS A 91 -14.22 -8.22 35.68
C LYS A 91 -14.41 -8.95 34.34
N ILE A 92 -13.98 -8.34 33.23
CA ILE A 92 -13.86 -9.05 31.95
C ILE A 92 -12.81 -10.16 32.11
N LYS A 93 -13.06 -11.32 31.48
CA LYS A 93 -12.17 -12.49 31.60
C LYS A 93 -11.13 -12.56 30.50
N LYS A 94 -11.40 -11.96 29.35
CA LYS A 94 -10.50 -12.01 28.18
C LYS A 94 -10.45 -10.68 27.43
N VAL A 95 -9.25 -10.23 27.07
CA VAL A 95 -9.02 -9.07 26.19
C VAL A 95 -8.34 -9.52 24.91
N LEU A 96 -8.93 -9.17 23.78
CA LEU A 96 -8.34 -9.35 22.46
C LEU A 96 -7.57 -8.08 22.08
N ILE A 97 -6.30 -8.24 21.73
CA ILE A 97 -5.40 -7.17 21.31
C ILE A 97 -4.82 -7.44 19.92
N PRO A 98 -4.38 -6.42 19.16
CA PRO A 98 -3.85 -6.63 17.82
C PRO A 98 -2.56 -7.45 17.84
N THR A 99 -2.36 -8.34 16.86
CA THR A 99 -1.10 -9.10 16.74
C THR A 99 0.13 -8.20 16.58
N GLY A 100 1.22 -8.57 17.25
CA GLY A 100 2.48 -7.82 17.26
C GLY A 100 2.51 -6.70 18.30
N THR A 101 1.52 -6.66 19.20
CA THR A 101 1.41 -5.62 20.24
C THR A 101 1.56 -6.16 21.66
N ARG A 102 1.86 -7.46 21.83
CA ARG A 102 2.16 -8.08 23.13
C ARG A 102 3.16 -7.27 23.96
N PHE A 103 4.22 -6.75 23.34
CA PHE A 103 5.25 -5.99 24.03
C PHE A 103 4.95 -4.49 23.90
N SER A 104 4.53 -3.88 25.01
CA SER A 104 4.21 -2.45 25.06
C SER A 104 5.36 -1.67 25.69
N LYS A 105 5.87 -0.64 25.01
CA LYS A 105 6.87 0.28 25.56
C LYS A 105 6.19 1.40 26.34
N GLU A 106 6.53 1.50 27.62
CA GLU A 106 6.08 2.57 28.51
C GLU A 106 6.93 3.84 28.36
N MET A 107 6.42 4.96 28.87
CA MET A 107 7.11 6.26 28.87
C MET A 107 8.47 6.24 29.61
N ASP A 108 8.71 5.25 30.47
CA ASP A 108 9.97 5.04 31.21
C ASP A 108 10.93 4.06 30.51
N ASN A 109 10.67 3.74 29.25
CA ASN A 109 11.47 2.83 28.41
C ASN A 109 11.47 1.36 28.90
N LYS A 110 10.54 0.97 29.78
CA LYS A 110 10.31 -0.44 30.10
C LYS A 110 9.38 -1.07 29.08
N THR A 111 9.78 -2.23 28.58
CA THR A 111 8.91 -3.10 27.79
C THR A 111 8.12 -3.97 28.76
N ILE A 112 6.79 -3.93 28.65
CA ILE A 112 5.88 -4.80 29.42
C ILE A 112 5.34 -5.86 28.47
N ASP A 113 5.38 -7.11 28.91
CA ASP A 113 4.64 -8.20 28.28
C ASP A 113 3.18 -8.14 28.73
N LEU A 114 2.29 -7.76 27.83
CA LEU A 114 0.87 -7.60 28.12
C LEU A 114 0.16 -8.93 28.40
N ILE A 115 0.71 -10.06 27.95
CA ILE A 115 0.15 -11.38 28.28
C ILE A 115 0.45 -11.70 29.74
N GLU A 116 1.71 -11.57 30.16
CA GLU A 116 2.09 -11.76 31.57
C GLU A 116 1.37 -10.76 32.48
N TYR A 117 1.27 -9.50 32.06
CA TYR A 117 0.52 -8.47 32.78
C TYR A 117 -0.97 -8.81 32.94
N GLY A 118 -1.58 -9.39 31.89
CA GLY A 118 -2.95 -9.89 31.97
C GLY A 118 -3.10 -10.97 33.02
N ASP A 119 -2.17 -11.94 33.05
CA ASP A 119 -2.19 -13.02 34.05
C ASP A 119 -2.08 -12.47 35.48
N GLU A 120 -1.23 -11.46 35.73
CA GLU A 120 -1.15 -10.77 37.03
C GLU A 120 -2.47 -10.11 37.45
N LYS A 121 -3.27 -9.68 36.46
CA LYS A 121 -4.58 -9.04 36.63
C LYS A 121 -5.75 -10.02 36.59
N ASN A 122 -5.48 -11.33 36.52
CA ASN A 122 -6.46 -12.40 36.33
C ASN A 122 -7.34 -12.21 35.08
N ILE A 123 -6.77 -11.71 33.99
CA ILE A 123 -7.45 -11.50 32.71
C ILE A 123 -6.62 -12.09 31.57
N LYS A 124 -7.23 -12.95 30.76
CA LYS A 124 -6.52 -13.59 29.64
C LYS A 124 -6.34 -12.60 28.50
N VAL A 125 -5.12 -12.37 28.05
CA VAL A 125 -4.84 -11.55 26.87
C VAL A 125 -4.55 -12.44 25.66
N VAL A 126 -5.17 -12.14 24.52
CA VAL A 126 -5.02 -12.92 23.27
C VAL A 126 -4.77 -11.98 22.11
N GLU A 127 -3.74 -12.26 21.32
CA GLU A 127 -3.47 -11.54 20.07
C GLU A 127 -4.36 -12.05 18.93
N VAL A 128 -4.98 -11.12 18.19
CA VAL A 128 -5.84 -11.39 17.04
C VAL A 128 -5.39 -10.59 15.82
N SER A 129 -5.39 -11.20 14.65
CA SER A 129 -4.89 -10.57 13.42
C SER A 129 -5.99 -10.03 12.52
N ASP A 130 -7.17 -10.67 12.50
CA ASP A 130 -8.28 -10.29 11.62
C ASP A 130 -9.65 -10.61 12.24
N LEU A 131 -10.72 -10.30 11.51
CA LEU A 131 -12.10 -10.57 11.96
C LEU A 131 -12.42 -12.05 12.15
N ASP A 132 -11.75 -12.97 11.46
CA ASP A 132 -11.97 -14.41 11.65
C ASP A 132 -11.47 -14.82 13.04
N ASP A 133 -10.28 -14.37 13.45
CA ASP A 133 -9.74 -14.60 14.79
C ASP A 133 -10.66 -14.00 15.86
N VAL A 134 -11.12 -12.76 15.64
CA VAL A 134 -12.00 -12.05 16.57
C VAL A 134 -13.31 -12.81 16.77
N LEU A 135 -13.99 -13.17 15.69
CA LEU A 135 -15.28 -13.87 15.76
C LEU A 135 -15.11 -15.28 16.33
N TYR A 136 -13.99 -15.95 16.05
CA TYR A 136 -13.67 -17.24 16.66
C TYR A 136 -13.53 -17.09 18.18
N GLU A 137 -12.80 -16.10 18.67
CA GLU A 137 -12.61 -15.89 20.11
C GLU A 137 -13.91 -15.54 20.82
N PHE A 138 -14.81 -14.77 20.19
CA PHE A 138 -16.11 -14.39 20.75
C PHE A 138 -17.17 -15.50 20.71
N THR A 139 -17.15 -16.38 19.70
CA THR A 139 -18.25 -17.32 19.43
C THR A 139 -17.85 -18.79 19.58
N GLY A 140 -16.55 -19.09 19.63
CA GLY A 140 -15.99 -20.44 19.57
C GLY A 140 -16.15 -21.13 18.20
N LYS A 141 -16.71 -20.45 17.20
CA LYS A 141 -16.97 -21.01 15.86
C LYS A 141 -15.91 -20.53 14.88
N LYS A 142 -15.20 -21.48 14.28
CA LYS A 142 -14.32 -21.17 13.15
C LYS A 142 -15.18 -20.99 11.91
N LYS A 143 -14.94 -19.92 11.16
CA LYS A 143 -15.45 -19.79 9.80
C LYS A 143 -14.82 -20.90 8.96
N GLU A 144 -15.63 -21.56 8.13
CA GLU A 144 -15.09 -22.49 7.14
C GLU A 144 -14.30 -21.70 6.09
N ILE A 145 -12.98 -21.63 6.29
CA ILE A 145 -12.06 -21.13 5.29
C ILE A 145 -11.91 -22.23 4.25
N ARG A 146 -12.31 -21.96 3.01
CA ARG A 146 -11.99 -22.86 1.89
C ARG A 146 -10.49 -22.76 1.65
N ASN A 147 -9.77 -23.83 1.95
CA ASN A 147 -8.34 -23.97 1.61
C ASN A 147 -8.20 -24.12 0.10
N GLU A 148 -8.28 -23.00 -0.61
CA GLU A 148 -7.97 -22.89 -2.02
C GLU A 148 -6.60 -22.24 -2.17
N SER A 149 -5.75 -22.82 -3.00
CA SER A 149 -4.45 -22.24 -3.36
C SER A 149 -4.64 -20.98 -4.18
N LEU A 150 -3.74 -20.01 -4.02
CA LEU A 150 -3.69 -18.84 -4.88
C LEU A 150 -3.39 -19.23 -6.32
N GLU A 151 -4.39 -19.12 -7.19
CA GLU A 151 -4.24 -19.22 -8.65
C GLU A 151 -3.91 -17.85 -9.22
N ILE A 152 -2.77 -17.75 -9.89
CA ILE A 152 -2.34 -16.51 -10.55
C ILE A 152 -3.07 -16.41 -11.87
N SER A 153 -3.58 -15.23 -12.21
CA SER A 153 -4.23 -14.99 -13.51
C SER A 153 -3.24 -15.19 -14.66
N ASP A 154 -3.56 -16.07 -15.61
CA ASP A 154 -2.77 -16.28 -16.83
C ASP A 154 -2.55 -14.98 -17.62
N GLU A 155 -3.57 -14.12 -17.65
CA GLU A 155 -3.50 -12.81 -18.31
C GLU A 155 -2.52 -11.89 -17.59
N TYR A 156 -2.55 -11.86 -16.25
CA TYR A 156 -1.55 -11.12 -15.48
C TYR A 156 -0.15 -11.67 -15.73
N SER A 157 0.05 -12.98 -15.60
CA SER A 157 1.36 -13.60 -15.80
C SER A 157 1.92 -13.37 -17.20
N GLY A 158 1.07 -13.44 -18.23
CA GLY A 158 1.46 -13.17 -19.62
C GLY A 158 1.95 -11.74 -19.83
N ILE A 159 1.15 -10.76 -19.40
CA ILE A 159 1.48 -9.33 -19.58
C ILE A 159 2.67 -8.94 -18.69
N MET A 160 2.69 -9.38 -17.44
CA MET A 160 3.78 -9.09 -16.51
C MET A 160 5.10 -9.70 -16.99
N LYS A 161 5.07 -10.86 -17.65
CA LYS A 161 6.26 -11.45 -18.26
C LYS A 161 6.81 -10.58 -19.39
N ILE A 162 5.95 -10.14 -20.31
CA ILE A 162 6.34 -9.22 -21.40
C ILE A 162 6.94 -7.93 -20.83
N LEU A 163 6.30 -7.36 -19.81
CA LEU A 163 6.76 -6.16 -19.13
C LEU A 163 8.14 -6.37 -18.48
N ALA A 164 8.31 -7.48 -17.75
CA ALA A 164 9.58 -7.83 -17.11
C ALA A 164 10.70 -8.06 -18.15
N GLU A 165 10.42 -8.81 -19.23
CA GLU A 165 11.34 -9.00 -20.36
C GLU A 165 11.75 -7.66 -20.96
N ARG A 166 10.78 -6.76 -21.19
CA ARG A 166 11.02 -5.44 -21.77
C ARG A 166 11.94 -4.57 -20.90
N LEU A 167 11.76 -4.59 -19.58
CA LEU A 167 12.60 -3.81 -18.67
C LEU A 167 13.99 -4.42 -18.51
N CYS A 168 14.09 -5.76 -18.40
CA CYS A 168 15.38 -6.44 -18.24
C CYS A 168 16.21 -6.42 -19.52
N ASN A 169 15.60 -6.62 -20.70
CA ASN A 169 16.30 -6.46 -21.99
C ASN A 169 16.85 -5.04 -22.15
N LYS A 170 16.12 -4.03 -21.67
CA LYS A 170 16.62 -2.66 -21.65
C LYS A 170 17.81 -2.50 -20.70
N SER A 171 17.83 -3.18 -19.54
CA SER A 171 18.99 -3.17 -18.64
C SER A 171 20.24 -3.69 -19.33
N TYR A 172 20.14 -4.82 -20.02
CA TYR A 172 21.25 -5.39 -20.78
C TYR A 172 21.71 -4.46 -21.91
N ALA A 173 20.78 -3.84 -22.65
CA ALA A 173 21.11 -2.90 -23.71
C ALA A 173 21.81 -1.63 -23.17
N LEU A 174 21.34 -1.07 -22.05
CA LEU A 174 21.95 0.08 -21.41
C LEU A 174 23.33 -0.26 -20.85
N LYS A 175 23.51 -1.45 -20.28
CA LYS A 175 24.82 -1.94 -19.87
C LYS A 175 25.78 -1.98 -21.06
N GLU A 176 25.36 -2.59 -22.16
CA GLU A 176 26.20 -2.69 -23.36
C GLU A 176 26.56 -1.31 -23.94
N GLU A 177 25.61 -0.37 -23.94
CA GLU A 177 25.85 1.03 -24.33
C GLU A 177 26.89 1.70 -23.41
N PHE A 178 26.73 1.55 -22.10
CA PHE A 178 27.66 2.10 -21.11
C PHE A 178 29.08 1.55 -21.28
N GLU A 179 29.24 0.23 -21.42
CA GLU A 179 30.55 -0.42 -21.60
C GLU A 179 31.27 0.07 -22.86
N LYS A 180 30.53 0.39 -23.94
CA LYS A 180 31.11 0.97 -25.16
C LYS A 180 31.58 2.41 -24.98
N LEU A 181 30.91 3.17 -24.11
CA LEU A 181 31.19 4.58 -23.85
C LEU A 181 32.28 4.79 -22.78
N LYS A 182 32.43 3.84 -21.85
CA LYS A 182 33.44 3.85 -20.79
C LYS A 182 34.83 3.74 -21.41
N ALA A 183 35.50 4.88 -21.57
CA ALA A 183 36.89 4.97 -22.02
C ALA A 183 37.82 5.28 -20.83
N GLY A 184 38.50 4.25 -20.32
CA GLY A 184 39.47 4.39 -19.22
C GLY A 184 38.94 4.01 -17.84
N GLU A 185 39.70 4.32 -16.79
CA GLU A 185 39.31 4.06 -15.40
C GLU A 185 38.20 5.02 -14.98
N LEU A 186 37.17 4.48 -14.35
CA LEU A 186 36.11 5.26 -13.72
C LEU A 186 36.60 5.80 -12.38
N ASP A 187 36.06 6.94 -11.96
CA ASP A 187 36.20 7.39 -10.59
C ASP A 187 35.42 6.49 -9.61
N GLU A 188 35.78 6.56 -8.33
CA GLU A 188 35.24 5.71 -7.27
C GLU A 188 33.71 5.83 -7.13
N ASN A 189 33.12 7.00 -7.39
CA ASN A 189 31.67 7.19 -7.28
C ASN A 189 30.94 6.50 -8.43
N LEU A 190 31.46 6.61 -9.65
CA LEU A 190 30.89 5.91 -10.82
C LEU A 190 31.00 4.39 -10.68
N ILE A 191 32.09 3.87 -10.10
CA ILE A 191 32.25 2.45 -9.80
C ILE A 191 31.14 1.96 -8.86
N LYS A 192 30.81 2.70 -7.80
CA LYS A 192 29.72 2.34 -6.87
C LYS A 192 28.36 2.30 -7.56
N ILE A 193 28.11 3.22 -8.50
CA ILE A 193 26.87 3.24 -9.28
C ILE A 193 26.83 2.04 -10.24
N GLU A 194 27.94 1.70 -10.90
CA GLU A 194 28.09 0.53 -11.78
C GLU A 194 27.85 -0.77 -11.01
N GLU A 195 28.48 -0.95 -9.85
CA GLU A 195 28.29 -2.13 -8.98
C GLU A 195 26.83 -2.27 -8.54
N ASN A 196 26.17 -1.15 -8.22
CA ASN A 196 24.75 -1.15 -7.86
C ASN A 196 23.87 -1.58 -9.05
N ALA A 197 24.12 -1.05 -10.25
CA ALA A 197 23.41 -1.40 -11.47
C ALA A 197 23.59 -2.90 -11.83
N ASP A 198 24.80 -3.41 -11.71
CA ASP A 198 25.15 -4.81 -11.94
C ASP A 198 24.46 -5.74 -10.94
N ASN A 199 24.44 -5.37 -9.65
CA ASN A 199 23.76 -6.13 -8.62
C ASN A 199 22.24 -6.18 -8.87
N LEU A 200 21.62 -5.05 -9.22
CA LEU A 200 20.20 -4.99 -9.56
C LEU A 200 19.88 -5.84 -10.80
N THR A 201 20.72 -5.79 -11.84
CA THR A 201 20.57 -6.64 -13.03
C THR A 201 20.58 -8.12 -12.67
N LYS A 202 21.54 -8.56 -11.84
CA LYS A 202 21.62 -9.95 -11.34
C LYS A 202 20.39 -10.35 -10.53
N LYS A 203 19.90 -9.47 -9.65
CA LYS A 203 18.65 -9.71 -8.90
C LYS A 203 17.45 -9.85 -9.83
N GLY A 204 17.37 -9.01 -10.86
CA GLY A 204 16.35 -9.07 -11.90
C GLY A 204 16.34 -10.41 -12.63
N GLU A 205 17.51 -10.88 -13.07
CA GLU A 205 17.67 -12.18 -13.72
C GLU A 205 17.28 -13.36 -12.83
N ILE A 206 17.72 -13.34 -11.56
CA ILE A 206 17.36 -14.37 -10.58
C ILE A 206 15.84 -14.40 -10.35
N ALA A 207 15.21 -13.23 -10.18
CA ALA A 207 13.76 -13.12 -9.99
C ALA A 207 13.00 -13.61 -11.23
N PHE A 208 13.46 -13.23 -12.43
CA PHE A 208 12.85 -13.66 -13.69
C PHE A 208 12.89 -15.18 -13.85
N ASN A 209 14.04 -15.79 -13.56
CA ASN A 209 14.22 -17.25 -13.60
C ASN A 209 13.39 -18.00 -12.54
N LYS A 210 13.07 -17.34 -11.42
CA LYS A 210 12.16 -17.85 -10.38
C LYS A 210 10.68 -17.57 -10.69
N ASN A 211 10.37 -16.95 -11.82
CA ASN A 211 9.02 -16.53 -12.21
C ASN A 211 8.37 -15.53 -11.23
N THR A 212 9.18 -14.72 -10.52
CA THR A 212 8.72 -13.55 -9.76
C THR A 212 8.84 -12.31 -10.64
N LEU A 213 7.89 -12.20 -11.57
CA LEU A 213 7.95 -11.30 -12.72
C LEU A 213 7.91 -9.82 -12.33
N TYR A 214 7.13 -9.44 -11.31
CA TYR A 214 7.11 -8.06 -10.84
C TYR A 214 8.42 -7.69 -10.12
N SER A 215 8.96 -8.60 -9.31
CA SER A 215 10.28 -8.41 -8.69
C SER A 215 11.38 -8.25 -9.74
N ALA A 216 11.35 -9.07 -10.79
CA ALA A 216 12.27 -8.93 -11.92
C ALA A 216 12.16 -7.55 -12.59
N ALA A 217 10.93 -7.15 -12.95
CA ALA A 217 10.65 -5.84 -13.52
C ALA A 217 11.14 -4.68 -12.63
N SER A 218 10.92 -4.78 -11.32
CA SER A 218 11.34 -3.77 -10.34
C SER A 218 12.87 -3.64 -10.25
N PHE A 219 13.58 -4.76 -10.14
CA PHE A 219 15.05 -4.74 -10.10
C PHE A 219 15.66 -4.25 -11.41
N CYS A 220 15.13 -4.69 -12.56
CA CYS A 220 15.58 -4.24 -13.87
C CYS A 220 15.28 -2.75 -14.12
N PHE A 221 14.13 -2.24 -13.67
CA PHE A 221 13.86 -0.80 -13.65
C PHE A 221 14.92 -0.05 -12.84
N GLY A 222 15.24 -0.52 -11.62
CA GLY A 222 16.30 0.06 -10.80
C GLY A 222 17.64 0.11 -11.53
N ALA A 223 18.05 -1.01 -12.15
CA ALA A 223 19.26 -1.07 -12.96
C ALA A 223 19.25 -0.07 -14.14
N ASN A 224 18.11 0.06 -14.83
CA ASN A 224 17.95 0.99 -15.95
C ASN A 224 18.24 2.43 -15.52
N THR A 225 17.71 2.86 -14.36
CA THR A 225 17.95 4.21 -13.85
C THR A 225 19.45 4.49 -13.64
N LYS A 226 20.18 3.49 -13.11
CA LYS A 226 21.61 3.60 -12.81
C LYS A 226 22.47 3.58 -14.08
N TYR A 227 22.22 2.67 -15.02
CA TYR A 227 22.96 2.69 -16.29
C TYR A 227 22.66 3.95 -17.10
N LYS A 228 21.41 4.43 -17.12
CA LYS A 228 21.05 5.68 -17.81
C LYS A 228 21.80 6.87 -17.22
N GLN A 229 21.88 6.95 -15.89
CA GLN A 229 22.68 7.94 -15.18
C GLN A 229 24.15 7.85 -15.57
N LEU A 230 24.74 6.65 -15.53
CA LEU A 230 26.13 6.42 -15.90
C LEU A 230 26.44 6.86 -17.33
N ILE A 231 25.60 6.50 -18.30
CA ILE A 231 25.73 6.88 -19.71
C ILE A 231 25.81 8.41 -19.85
N PHE A 232 24.90 9.14 -19.20
CA PHE A 232 24.88 10.60 -19.26
C PHE A 232 26.11 11.24 -18.60
N LEU A 233 26.60 10.66 -17.51
CA LEU A 233 27.82 11.13 -16.83
C LEU A 233 29.07 10.91 -17.68
N VAL A 234 29.26 9.71 -18.27
CA VAL A 234 30.44 9.43 -19.10
C VAL A 234 30.42 10.16 -20.44
N GLN A 235 29.24 10.49 -20.96
CA GLN A 235 29.09 11.36 -22.13
C GLN A 235 29.47 12.83 -21.84
N GLY A 236 29.57 13.21 -20.57
CA GLY A 236 29.91 14.58 -20.17
C GLY A 236 28.84 15.59 -20.61
N MET A 237 27.54 15.24 -20.45
CA MET A 237 26.43 16.10 -20.83
C MET A 237 26.56 17.49 -20.19
N LYS A 238 26.43 18.53 -21.02
CA LYS A 238 26.48 19.92 -20.57
C LYS A 238 25.11 20.39 -20.15
N LYS A 239 25.05 21.53 -19.47
CA LYS A 239 23.81 22.18 -19.03
C LYS A 239 22.75 22.27 -20.14
N LYS A 240 23.17 22.61 -21.37
CA LYS A 240 22.28 22.69 -22.52
C LYS A 240 21.71 21.32 -22.92
N ASP A 241 22.55 20.29 -22.96
CA ASP A 241 22.13 18.94 -23.35
C ASP A 241 21.10 18.38 -22.36
N VAL A 242 21.31 18.63 -21.06
CA VAL A 242 20.37 18.25 -20.00
C VAL A 242 19.04 19.00 -20.15
N ALA A 243 19.07 20.33 -20.33
CA ALA A 243 17.87 21.13 -20.53
C ALA A 243 17.06 20.70 -21.77
N ASP A 244 17.74 20.47 -22.89
CA ASP A 244 17.11 20.01 -24.13
C ASP A 244 16.46 18.62 -23.93
N LYS A 245 17.11 17.74 -23.15
CA LYS A 245 16.58 16.41 -22.85
C LYS A 245 15.41 16.43 -21.87
N ILE A 246 15.42 17.31 -20.86
CA ILE A 246 14.26 17.56 -19.98
C ILE A 246 13.05 17.95 -20.84
N LYS A 247 13.22 18.96 -21.70
CA LYS A 247 12.14 19.45 -22.56
C LYS A 247 11.61 18.36 -23.49
N SER A 248 12.49 17.64 -24.19
CA SER A 248 12.10 16.55 -25.08
C SER A 248 11.33 15.46 -24.34
N THR A 249 11.76 15.10 -23.13
CA THR A 249 11.10 14.05 -22.34
C THR A 249 9.72 14.51 -21.88
N ARG A 250 9.59 15.76 -21.44
CA ARG A 250 8.31 16.39 -21.07
C ARG A 250 7.31 16.42 -22.24
N ASP A 251 7.79 16.72 -23.44
CA ASP A 251 6.95 16.71 -24.65
C ASP A 251 6.48 15.29 -24.99
N GLU A 252 7.36 14.27 -24.88
CA GLU A 252 6.96 12.86 -25.06
C GLU A 252 5.95 12.38 -23.99
N ILE A 253 6.10 12.82 -22.73
CA ILE A 253 5.16 12.51 -21.65
C ILE A 253 3.77 13.06 -21.99
N LYS A 254 3.69 14.34 -22.40
CA LYS A 254 2.42 14.97 -22.77
C LYS A 254 1.74 14.28 -23.93
N ASP A 255 2.50 13.91 -24.96
CA ASP A 255 1.97 13.18 -26.12
C ASP A 255 1.40 11.82 -25.69
N PHE A 256 2.17 11.04 -24.93
CA PHE A 256 1.72 9.74 -24.42
C PHE A 256 0.50 9.87 -23.50
N ASP A 257 0.50 10.85 -22.59
CA ASP A 257 -0.59 11.10 -21.65
C ASP A 257 -1.91 11.43 -22.36
N SER A 258 -1.83 12.22 -23.44
CA SER A 258 -2.99 12.56 -24.28
C SER A 258 -3.56 11.38 -25.05
N GLY A 259 -2.77 10.32 -25.25
CA GLY A 259 -3.17 9.08 -25.92
C GLY A 259 -3.76 8.01 -25.00
N LEU A 260 -3.79 8.25 -23.68
CA LEU A 260 -4.37 7.29 -22.73
C LEU A 260 -5.89 7.14 -22.92
N PRO A 261 -6.45 5.95 -22.65
CA PRO A 261 -7.88 5.71 -22.85
C PRO A 261 -8.73 6.55 -21.89
N PHE A 262 -9.74 7.23 -22.43
CA PHE A 262 -10.71 8.05 -21.66
C PHE A 262 -11.81 7.24 -20.96
N LYS A 263 -11.87 5.92 -21.21
CA LYS A 263 -12.89 5.03 -20.64
C LYS A 263 -12.26 3.72 -20.20
N TYR A 264 -12.67 3.27 -19.02
CA TYR A 264 -12.29 2.01 -18.44
C TYR A 264 -13.51 1.09 -18.45
N GLU A 265 -13.33 -0.17 -18.83
CA GLU A 265 -14.41 -1.15 -18.80
C GLU A 265 -14.22 -2.14 -17.65
N THR A 266 -12.98 -2.35 -17.19
CA THR A 266 -12.65 -3.32 -16.14
C THR A 266 -11.90 -2.68 -14.97
N ILE A 267 -11.88 -3.37 -13.83
CA ILE A 267 -11.06 -2.98 -12.67
C ILE A 267 -9.56 -3.02 -13.00
N THR A 268 -9.15 -3.89 -13.93
CA THR A 268 -7.77 -3.91 -14.44
C THR A 268 -7.46 -2.65 -15.24
N ASP A 269 -8.37 -2.18 -16.09
CA ASP A 269 -8.16 -0.92 -16.84
C ASP A 269 -8.04 0.27 -15.89
N LEU A 270 -8.89 0.35 -14.85
CA LEU A 270 -8.81 1.40 -13.84
C LEU A 270 -7.49 1.36 -13.07
N GLN A 271 -7.04 0.18 -12.65
CA GLN A 271 -5.73 0.00 -12.01
C GLN A 271 -4.59 0.37 -12.96
N THR A 272 -4.70 0.00 -14.23
CA THR A 272 -3.69 0.30 -15.26
C THR A 272 -3.59 1.80 -15.50
N TYR A 273 -4.73 2.50 -15.60
CA TYR A 273 -4.73 3.94 -15.71
C TYR A 273 -4.07 4.60 -14.51
N ALA A 274 -4.45 4.21 -13.30
CA ALA A 274 -3.90 4.75 -12.08
C ALA A 274 -2.37 4.56 -12.00
N ILE A 275 -1.87 3.35 -12.26
CA ILE A 275 -0.45 3.00 -12.15
C ILE A 275 0.40 3.65 -13.25
N VAL A 276 -0.19 3.87 -14.43
CA VAL A 276 0.44 4.60 -15.55
C VAL A 276 0.50 6.09 -15.24
N LYS A 277 -0.62 6.71 -14.85
CA LYS A 277 -0.67 8.13 -14.49
C LYS A 277 0.26 8.48 -13.34
N GLU A 278 0.33 7.65 -12.29
CA GLU A 278 1.30 7.82 -11.21
C GLU A 278 2.72 7.92 -11.75
N ARG A 279 3.13 7.02 -12.65
CA ARG A 279 4.48 7.01 -13.24
C ARG A 279 4.74 8.24 -14.10
N LEU A 280 3.71 8.77 -14.77
CA LEU A 280 3.83 10.00 -15.55
C LEU A 280 4.00 11.22 -14.64
N ILE A 281 3.20 11.31 -13.58
CA ILE A 281 3.30 12.37 -12.57
C ILE A 281 4.68 12.32 -11.90
N GLU A 282 5.10 11.15 -11.44
CA GLU A 282 6.41 10.98 -10.80
C GLU A 282 7.55 11.27 -11.77
N SER A 283 7.42 10.90 -13.04
CA SER A 283 8.40 11.29 -14.06
C SER A 283 8.48 12.81 -14.20
N GLU A 284 7.35 13.52 -14.19
CA GLU A 284 7.31 14.98 -14.29
C GLU A 284 7.92 15.64 -13.05
N ASP A 285 7.60 15.16 -11.84
CA ASP A 285 8.19 15.63 -10.57
C ASP A 285 9.73 15.55 -10.61
N TYR A 286 10.29 14.47 -11.14
CA TYR A 286 11.74 14.32 -11.30
C TYR A 286 12.33 15.17 -12.43
N LEU A 287 11.56 15.52 -13.47
CA LEU A 287 11.96 16.50 -14.48
C LEU A 287 12.02 17.91 -13.88
N GLU A 288 11.05 18.28 -13.05
CA GLU A 288 11.05 19.55 -12.30
C GLU A 288 12.24 19.63 -11.34
N LEU A 289 12.49 18.56 -10.57
CA LEU A 289 13.67 18.46 -9.69
C LEU A 289 14.97 18.58 -10.48
N SER A 290 15.06 17.91 -11.63
CA SER A 290 16.23 18.00 -12.52
C SER A 290 16.45 19.43 -13.02
N GLU A 291 15.38 20.14 -13.38
CA GLU A 291 15.42 21.53 -13.84
C GLU A 291 15.85 22.50 -12.72
N GLU A 292 15.38 22.28 -11.48
CA GLU A 292 15.78 23.05 -10.30
C GLU A 292 17.28 22.88 -10.00
N GLN A 293 17.78 21.64 -9.95
CA GLN A 293 19.19 21.31 -9.74
C GLN A 293 20.07 21.92 -10.83
N LEU A 294 19.62 21.89 -12.08
CA LEU A 294 20.30 22.52 -13.22
C LEU A 294 20.38 24.05 -13.07
N GLY A 295 19.34 24.67 -12.49
CA GLY A 295 19.29 26.07 -12.12
C GLY A 295 20.35 26.45 -11.07
N LYS A 296 20.54 25.57 -10.07
CA LYS A 296 21.55 25.71 -9.00
C LYS A 296 22.99 25.43 -9.45
N GLY A 297 23.17 24.81 -10.61
CA GLY A 297 24.48 24.42 -11.13
C GLY A 297 24.92 23.01 -10.71
N GLU A 298 24.04 22.24 -10.10
CA GLU A 298 24.21 20.86 -9.65
C GLU A 298 23.96 19.89 -10.83
N ILE A 299 24.89 19.88 -11.80
CA ILE A 299 24.70 19.17 -13.06
C ILE A 299 24.60 17.65 -12.87
N ASN A 300 25.40 17.07 -11.98
CA ASN A 300 25.43 15.62 -11.78
C ASN A 300 24.16 15.11 -11.10
N GLU A 301 23.64 15.88 -10.14
CA GLU A 301 22.37 15.65 -9.46
C GLU A 301 21.22 15.78 -10.45
N SER A 302 21.24 16.84 -11.29
CA SER A 302 20.28 17.04 -12.37
C SER A 302 20.26 15.86 -13.35
N ILE A 303 21.44 15.33 -13.72
CA ILE A 303 21.57 14.12 -14.56
C ILE A 303 20.94 12.90 -13.88
N SER A 304 21.15 12.73 -12.58
CA SER A 304 20.56 11.62 -11.82
C SER A 304 19.03 11.68 -11.84
N SER A 305 18.46 12.87 -11.58
CA SER A 305 17.01 13.09 -11.59
C SER A 305 16.42 12.89 -13.00
N LEU A 306 17.10 13.40 -14.04
CA LEU A 306 16.69 13.20 -15.44
C LEU A 306 16.71 11.72 -15.85
N ALA A 307 17.75 10.98 -15.46
CA ALA A 307 17.86 9.55 -15.76
C ALA A 307 16.72 8.76 -15.12
N TYR A 308 16.36 9.08 -13.87
CA TYR A 308 15.22 8.49 -13.20
C TYR A 308 13.91 8.81 -13.93
N ALA A 309 13.66 10.08 -14.25
CA ALA A 309 12.45 10.50 -14.96
C ALA A 309 12.27 9.74 -16.29
N ILE A 310 13.30 9.69 -17.15
CA ILE A 310 13.23 9.01 -18.44
C ILE A 310 12.87 7.53 -18.28
N GLU A 311 13.50 6.83 -17.32
CA GLU A 311 13.23 5.41 -17.11
C GLU A 311 11.89 5.18 -16.40
N ARG A 312 11.41 6.12 -15.57
CA ARG A 312 10.07 6.06 -14.97
C ARG A 312 8.98 6.23 -16.01
N PHE A 313 9.14 7.17 -16.94
CA PHE A 313 8.29 7.31 -18.11
C PHE A 313 8.30 6.05 -18.99
N TYR A 314 9.47 5.46 -19.23
CA TYR A 314 9.56 4.19 -19.95
C TYR A 314 8.79 3.06 -19.24
N SER A 315 8.84 3.02 -17.90
CA SER A 315 8.03 2.07 -17.13
C SER A 315 6.53 2.33 -17.30
N ALA A 316 6.07 3.59 -17.41
CA ALA A 316 4.67 3.92 -17.68
C ALA A 316 4.19 3.31 -19.00
N LYS A 317 5.01 3.42 -20.06
CA LYS A 317 4.76 2.77 -21.37
C LYS A 317 4.72 1.25 -21.28
N ALA A 318 5.49 0.65 -20.39
CA ALA A 318 5.49 -0.80 -20.19
C ALA A 318 4.25 -1.27 -19.43
N TRP A 319 3.76 -0.48 -18.46
CA TRP A 319 2.55 -0.77 -17.70
C TRP A 319 1.26 -0.58 -18.51
N SER A 320 1.24 0.29 -19.53
CA SER A 320 0.08 0.46 -20.40
C SER A 320 -0.31 -0.79 -21.20
N GLU A 321 0.55 -1.81 -21.26
CA GLU A 321 0.23 -3.12 -21.86
C GLU A 321 -0.92 -3.85 -21.12
N PHE A 322 -1.25 -3.45 -19.89
CA PHE A 322 -2.39 -4.00 -19.15
C PHE A 322 -3.77 -3.46 -19.58
N PHE A 323 -3.83 -2.44 -20.44
CA PHE A 323 -5.10 -1.92 -20.96
C PHE A 323 -5.79 -2.90 -21.91
N ASN A 324 -7.12 -2.74 -22.05
CA ASN A 324 -7.98 -3.58 -22.89
C ASN A 324 -8.04 -5.04 -22.42
N ASN A 325 -7.94 -5.21 -21.10
CA ASN A 325 -8.05 -6.50 -20.44
C ASN A 325 -9.47 -7.08 -20.62
N LYS A 326 -9.59 -8.41 -20.75
CA LYS A 326 -10.88 -9.08 -21.02
C LYS A 326 -11.69 -9.43 -19.77
N GLY A 327 -11.34 -8.86 -18.63
CA GLY A 327 -11.96 -9.11 -17.33
C GLY A 327 -13.43 -8.70 -17.23
N LYS A 328 -13.99 -8.91 -16.04
CA LYS A 328 -15.36 -8.54 -15.72
C LYS A 328 -15.57 -7.03 -15.92
N LYS A 329 -16.61 -6.67 -16.67
CA LYS A 329 -16.97 -5.27 -16.91
C LYS A 329 -17.70 -4.63 -15.71
N PHE A 330 -17.44 -3.35 -15.49
CA PHE A 330 -18.06 -2.53 -14.45
C PHE A 330 -18.61 -1.24 -15.03
N ASP A 331 -19.67 -0.72 -14.39
CA ASP A 331 -20.14 0.63 -14.64
C ASP A 331 -19.35 1.62 -13.78
N PHE A 332 -18.36 2.27 -14.40
CA PHE A 332 -17.58 3.34 -13.78
C PHE A 332 -18.23 4.71 -14.01
N ASN A 333 -19.53 4.81 -13.74
CA ASN A 333 -20.19 6.10 -13.81
C ASN A 333 -19.59 7.07 -12.78
N LYS A 334 -19.75 8.36 -13.07
CA LYS A 334 -19.14 9.45 -12.32
C LYS A 334 -19.56 9.46 -10.84
N GLU A 335 -20.80 9.09 -10.53
CA GLU A 335 -21.30 9.06 -9.15
C GLU A 335 -20.67 7.92 -8.33
N VAL A 336 -20.51 6.74 -8.92
CA VAL A 336 -19.84 5.59 -8.30
C VAL A 336 -18.37 5.90 -8.01
N LEU A 337 -17.67 6.48 -8.98
CA LEU A 337 -16.26 6.89 -8.80
C LEU A 337 -16.14 7.99 -7.74
N LYS A 338 -16.99 9.01 -7.78
CA LYS A 338 -17.03 10.08 -6.77
C LYS A 338 -17.26 9.54 -5.36
N SER A 339 -18.26 8.68 -5.18
CA SER A 339 -18.54 8.08 -3.88
C SER A 339 -17.35 7.24 -3.38
N SER A 340 -16.72 6.47 -4.27
CA SER A 340 -15.56 5.64 -3.93
C SER A 340 -14.35 6.48 -3.54
N CYS A 341 -14.07 7.56 -4.28
CA CYS A 341 -13.03 8.55 -3.99
C CYS A 341 -13.26 9.19 -2.60
N ILE A 342 -14.46 9.70 -2.32
CA ILE A 342 -14.79 10.31 -1.02
C ILE A 342 -14.57 9.31 0.12
N THR A 343 -15.10 8.09 -0.01
CA THR A 343 -14.91 7.05 1.02
C THR A 343 -13.43 6.76 1.24
N LYS A 344 -12.63 6.73 0.17
CA LYS A 344 -11.20 6.44 0.27
C LYS A 344 -10.39 7.56 0.91
N ILE A 345 -10.70 8.82 0.59
CA ILE A 345 -10.10 9.98 1.26
C ILE A 345 -10.38 9.92 2.76
N LEU A 346 -11.64 9.69 3.15
CA LEU A 346 -12.02 9.63 4.57
C LEU A 346 -11.30 8.49 5.31
N GLU A 347 -11.08 7.34 4.64
CA GLU A 347 -10.29 6.23 5.19
C GLU A 347 -8.82 6.61 5.38
N ALA A 348 -8.22 7.29 4.39
CA ALA A 348 -6.84 7.76 4.46
C ALA A 348 -6.66 8.81 5.56
N GLU A 349 -7.57 9.77 5.66
CA GLU A 349 -7.56 10.82 6.67
C GLU A 349 -7.70 10.28 8.08
N GLU A 350 -8.59 9.30 8.33
CA GLU A 350 -8.72 8.70 9.65
C GLU A 350 -7.39 8.10 10.11
N ARG A 351 -6.69 7.40 9.21
CA ARG A 351 -5.40 6.77 9.49
C ARG A 351 -4.32 7.82 9.72
N TYR A 352 -4.22 8.80 8.82
CA TYR A 352 -3.29 9.92 8.93
C TYR A 352 -3.47 10.67 10.26
N GLN A 353 -4.69 11.09 10.60
CA GLN A 353 -4.98 11.81 11.83
C GLN A 353 -4.61 11.01 13.07
N TYR A 354 -4.83 9.69 13.05
CA TYR A 354 -4.42 8.84 14.16
C TYR A 354 -2.90 8.74 14.30
N VAL A 355 -2.18 8.51 13.20
CA VAL A 355 -0.71 8.41 13.23
C VAL A 355 -0.08 9.75 13.62
N MET A 356 -0.63 10.88 13.16
CA MET A 356 -0.19 12.23 13.52
C MET A 356 -0.21 12.53 15.02
N LEU A 357 -1.09 11.86 15.80
CA LEU A 357 -1.10 12.02 17.26
C LEU A 357 0.17 11.48 17.92
N PHE A 358 0.83 10.51 17.28
CA PHE A 358 2.04 9.86 17.80
C PHE A 358 3.32 10.29 17.06
N PHE A 359 3.22 10.59 15.77
CA PHE A 359 4.36 10.86 14.88
C PHE A 359 4.09 12.06 13.95
N PRO A 360 4.03 13.29 14.48
CA PRO A 360 3.68 14.47 13.69
C PRO A 360 4.69 14.80 12.58
N ASP A 361 5.96 14.42 12.75
CA ASP A 361 7.05 14.78 11.82
C ASP A 361 7.21 13.81 10.63
N PHE A 362 6.53 12.65 10.65
CA PHE A 362 6.79 11.54 9.71
C PHE A 362 5.80 11.43 8.53
N LEU A 363 4.90 12.40 8.35
CA LEU A 363 3.76 12.27 7.44
C LEU A 363 3.54 13.48 6.51
N ALA A 364 4.56 14.29 6.25
CA ALA A 364 4.45 15.42 5.34
C ALA A 364 4.01 14.98 3.92
N ASP A 365 4.63 13.91 3.40
CA ASP A 365 4.31 13.38 2.07
C ASP A 365 2.91 12.76 2.02
N THR A 366 2.51 12.02 3.05
CA THR A 366 1.17 11.45 3.15
C THR A 366 0.10 12.54 3.22
N LYS A 367 0.36 13.66 3.92
CA LYS A 367 -0.55 14.81 3.93
C LYS A 367 -0.67 15.42 2.54
N LYS A 368 0.45 15.60 1.84
CA LYS A 368 0.48 16.08 0.45
C LYS A 368 -0.38 15.20 -0.46
N GLU A 369 -0.28 13.87 -0.36
CA GLU A 369 -1.09 12.94 -1.15
C GLU A 369 -2.60 13.04 -0.84
N ILE A 370 -2.99 13.24 0.42
CA ILE A 370 -4.40 13.51 0.79
C ILE A 370 -4.89 14.81 0.16
N ASP A 371 -4.10 15.89 0.24
CA ASP A 371 -4.47 17.19 -0.32
C ASP A 371 -4.60 17.14 -1.85
N LEU A 372 -3.69 16.41 -2.51
CA LEU A 372 -3.79 16.14 -3.94
C LEU A 372 -5.03 15.31 -4.30
N ALA A 373 -5.42 14.34 -3.47
CA ALA A 373 -6.64 13.57 -3.69
C ALA A 373 -7.90 14.45 -3.61
N TYR A 374 -7.95 15.41 -2.67
CA TYR A 374 -9.02 16.41 -2.63
C TYR A 374 -9.04 17.30 -3.87
N SER A 375 -7.87 17.75 -4.33
CA SER A 375 -7.78 18.57 -5.54
C SER A 375 -8.27 17.81 -6.78
N ASP A 376 -7.90 16.54 -6.94
CA ASP A 376 -8.40 15.69 -8.02
C ASP A 376 -9.93 15.50 -7.92
N MET A 377 -10.46 15.32 -6.71
CA MET A 377 -11.91 15.22 -6.49
C MET A 377 -12.64 16.51 -6.90
N GLU A 378 -12.09 17.68 -6.59
CA GLU A 378 -12.64 18.99 -6.98
C GLU A 378 -12.59 19.20 -8.50
N ASN A 379 -11.52 18.71 -9.16
CA ASN A 379 -11.36 18.72 -10.61
C ASN A 379 -12.17 17.63 -11.33
N GLU A 380 -12.89 16.79 -10.58
CA GLU A 380 -13.68 15.65 -11.07
C GLU A 380 -12.86 14.46 -11.61
N ASP A 381 -11.56 14.43 -11.32
CA ASP A 381 -10.61 13.34 -11.62
C ASP A 381 -10.71 12.25 -10.54
N TYR A 382 -11.89 11.65 -10.39
CA TYR A 382 -12.20 10.73 -9.29
C TYR A 382 -11.37 9.44 -9.28
N ASP A 383 -10.88 9.01 -10.43
CA ASP A 383 -9.96 7.87 -10.58
C ASP A 383 -8.57 8.16 -10.01
N LEU A 384 -8.00 9.34 -10.31
CA LEU A 384 -6.76 9.80 -9.69
C LEU A 384 -6.92 10.04 -8.19
N CYS A 385 -8.03 10.65 -7.78
CA CYS A 385 -8.38 10.79 -6.37
C CYS A 385 -8.35 9.43 -5.64
N LEU A 386 -9.05 8.43 -6.19
CA LEU A 386 -9.15 7.11 -5.59
C LEU A 386 -7.77 6.48 -5.41
N PHE A 387 -6.89 6.67 -6.39
CA PHE A 387 -5.52 6.19 -6.35
C PHE A 387 -4.67 6.90 -5.28
N LYS A 388 -4.60 8.23 -5.30
CA LYS A 388 -3.81 9.02 -4.32
C LYS A 388 -4.29 8.79 -2.89
N ALA A 389 -5.59 8.74 -2.68
CA ALA A 389 -6.17 8.38 -1.37
C ALA A 389 -5.77 6.96 -0.95
N SER A 390 -5.76 5.99 -1.87
CA SER A 390 -5.31 4.62 -1.57
C SER A 390 -3.81 4.57 -1.20
N LYS A 391 -2.97 5.36 -1.87
CA LYS A 391 -1.54 5.49 -1.59
C LYS A 391 -1.30 6.12 -0.21
N ALA A 392 -1.90 7.27 0.06
CA ALA A 392 -1.80 7.94 1.37
C ALA A 392 -2.25 7.04 2.53
N LYS A 393 -3.31 6.27 2.30
CA LYS A 393 -3.78 5.27 3.26
C LYS A 393 -2.74 4.17 3.49
N ALA A 394 -2.14 3.63 2.42
CA ALA A 394 -1.11 2.60 2.54
C ALA A 394 0.13 3.09 3.31
N GLU A 395 0.58 4.32 3.04
CA GLU A 395 1.70 4.96 3.78
C GLU A 395 1.39 5.11 5.28
N SER A 396 0.19 5.61 5.61
CA SER A 396 -0.26 5.72 7.00
C SER A 396 -0.33 4.35 7.67
N ASP A 397 -0.84 3.33 6.96
CA ASP A 397 -0.96 1.97 7.47
C ASP A 397 0.40 1.31 7.71
N ILE A 398 1.46 1.65 6.94
CA ILE A 398 2.81 1.14 7.18
C ILE A 398 3.29 1.59 8.56
N ILE A 399 3.30 2.90 8.83
CA ILE A 399 3.75 3.46 10.11
C ILE A 399 2.94 2.90 11.26
N LEU A 400 1.61 2.90 11.10
CA LEU A 400 0.72 2.38 12.11
C LEU A 400 1.01 0.91 12.39
N SER A 401 1.17 0.08 11.35
CA SER A 401 1.37 -1.36 11.53
C SER A 401 2.69 -1.72 12.19
N THR A 402 3.72 -0.87 12.06
CA THR A 402 5.01 -1.06 12.73
C THR A 402 5.03 -0.47 14.14
N LEU A 403 3.97 0.23 14.56
CA LEU A 403 3.91 0.87 15.86
C LEU A 403 3.96 -0.16 16.99
N GLY A 404 5.00 -0.06 17.83
CA GLY A 404 5.19 -0.95 18.97
C GLY A 404 5.72 -2.33 18.61
N VAL A 405 6.03 -2.59 17.33
CA VAL A 405 6.59 -3.87 16.88
C VAL A 405 8.11 -3.82 17.01
N GLU A 406 8.68 -4.78 17.73
CA GLU A 406 10.13 -4.94 17.83
C GLU A 406 10.72 -5.49 16.53
N GLU A 407 11.97 -5.13 16.21
CA GLU A 407 12.64 -5.49 14.96
C GLU A 407 12.65 -7.01 14.73
N GLU A 408 12.87 -7.79 15.79
CA GLU A 408 12.86 -9.26 15.75
C GLU A 408 11.48 -9.88 15.46
N HIS A 409 10.40 -9.11 15.53
CA HIS A 409 9.03 -9.57 15.28
C HIS A 409 8.46 -9.07 13.95
N VAL A 410 9.21 -8.24 13.21
CA VAL A 410 8.79 -7.72 11.91
C VAL A 410 8.50 -8.85 10.92
N ASP A 411 9.35 -9.88 10.88
CA ASP A 411 9.16 -11.03 9.97
C ASP A 411 7.88 -11.82 10.29
N ASN A 412 7.55 -11.99 11.57
CA ASN A 412 6.32 -12.67 11.98
C ASN A 412 5.08 -11.86 11.56
N LEU A 413 5.11 -10.55 11.80
CA LEU A 413 4.04 -9.64 11.36
C LEU A 413 3.88 -9.65 9.83
N LEU A 414 4.99 -9.61 9.09
CA LEU A 414 5.00 -9.67 7.63
C LEU A 414 4.38 -10.98 7.14
N ASN A 415 4.82 -12.12 7.65
CA ASN A 415 4.29 -13.43 7.28
C ASN A 415 2.78 -13.54 7.55
N LYS A 416 2.31 -13.04 8.69
CA LYS A 416 0.87 -13.03 9.02
C LYS A 416 0.07 -12.15 8.06
N LYS A 417 0.60 -10.98 7.71
CA LYS A 417 -0.03 -10.10 6.71
C LYS A 417 -0.04 -10.72 5.32
N LEU A 418 1.03 -11.38 4.90
CA LEU A 418 1.08 -12.11 3.63
C LEU A 418 0.03 -13.22 3.58
N GLU A 419 -0.21 -13.94 4.68
CA GLU A 419 -1.29 -14.94 4.76
C GLU A 419 -2.66 -14.29 4.50
N ILE A 420 -2.96 -13.18 5.18
CA ILE A 420 -4.24 -12.47 5.06
C ILE A 420 -4.42 -11.85 3.67
N VAL A 421 -3.38 -11.22 3.13
CA VAL A 421 -3.40 -10.66 1.77
C VAL A 421 -3.59 -11.76 0.73
N GLY A 422 -2.92 -12.90 0.89
CA GLY A 422 -3.09 -14.07 0.02
C GLY A 422 -4.54 -14.54 -0.03
N ARG A 423 -5.20 -14.69 1.14
CA ARG A 423 -6.63 -15.03 1.22
C ARG A 423 -7.52 -13.98 0.53
N ASN A 424 -7.26 -12.69 0.78
CA ASN A 424 -8.01 -11.61 0.13
C ASN A 424 -7.87 -11.63 -1.40
N ILE A 425 -6.68 -11.93 -1.94
CA ILE A 425 -6.45 -12.05 -3.38
C ILE A 425 -7.23 -13.25 -3.93
N VAL A 426 -7.21 -14.41 -3.27
CA VAL A 426 -8.00 -15.59 -3.66
C VAL A 426 -9.49 -15.25 -3.73
N GLU A 427 -10.04 -14.64 -2.67
CA GLU A 427 -11.46 -14.27 -2.62
C GLU A 427 -11.86 -13.27 -3.71
N THR A 428 -10.99 -12.30 -3.99
CA THR A 428 -11.26 -11.27 -5.01
C THR A 428 -11.16 -11.89 -6.42
N SER A 429 -10.18 -12.77 -6.64
CA SER A 429 -9.98 -13.48 -7.91
C SER A 429 -11.19 -14.37 -8.24
N ARG A 430 -11.78 -15.04 -7.24
CA ARG A 430 -13.03 -15.82 -7.40
C ARG A 430 -14.22 -14.99 -7.88
N LYS A 431 -14.23 -13.69 -7.58
CA LYS A 431 -15.27 -12.76 -8.06
C LYS A 431 -15.02 -12.28 -9.50
N GLY A 432 -14.01 -12.85 -10.17
CA GLY A 432 -13.55 -12.46 -11.50
C GLY A 432 -12.69 -11.20 -11.49
N LEU A 433 -12.05 -10.89 -10.35
CA LEU A 433 -11.28 -9.66 -10.14
C LEU A 433 -9.87 -10.02 -9.65
N PHE A 434 -8.91 -10.08 -10.57
CA PHE A 434 -7.51 -10.24 -10.17
C PHE A 434 -6.89 -8.87 -9.89
N PRO A 435 -6.44 -8.56 -8.65
CA PRO A 435 -5.92 -7.25 -8.30
C PRO A 435 -4.46 -7.12 -8.78
N ILE A 436 -4.23 -6.69 -10.02
CA ILE A 436 -2.89 -6.66 -10.63
C ILE A 436 -1.86 -5.87 -9.80
N ILE A 437 -2.24 -4.73 -9.21
CA ILE A 437 -1.35 -3.93 -8.36
C ILE A 437 -1.13 -4.62 -7.02
N GLY A 438 -2.21 -5.06 -6.38
CA GLY A 438 -2.15 -5.73 -5.07
C GLY A 438 -1.33 -7.03 -5.11
N TYR A 439 -1.49 -7.83 -6.16
CA TYR A 439 -0.69 -9.04 -6.37
C TYR A 439 0.77 -8.70 -6.66
N SER A 440 1.06 -7.66 -7.44
CA SER A 440 2.44 -7.25 -7.72
C SER A 440 3.23 -6.92 -6.45
N TYR A 441 2.64 -6.13 -5.54
CA TYR A 441 3.26 -5.85 -4.23
C TYR A 441 3.32 -7.08 -3.31
N TYR A 442 2.30 -7.95 -3.38
CA TYR A 442 2.29 -9.22 -2.64
C TYR A 442 3.41 -10.16 -3.07
N GLU A 443 3.68 -10.26 -4.38
CA GLU A 443 4.78 -11.03 -4.94
C GLU A 443 6.14 -10.43 -4.55
N TYR A 444 6.26 -9.09 -4.58
CA TYR A 444 7.50 -8.40 -4.20
C TYR A 444 7.87 -8.58 -2.73
N ALA A 445 6.87 -8.68 -1.86
CA ALA A 445 7.05 -8.81 -0.42
C ALA A 445 7.37 -10.26 0.02
N LYS A 446 7.20 -11.25 -0.86
CA LYS A 446 7.60 -12.65 -0.64
C LYS A 446 9.04 -12.88 -1.04
#